data_AF-R1BG59-F1
#
_entry.id   AF-R1BG59-F1
#
_cell.length_a   1.000
_cell.length_b   1.000
_cell.length_c   1.000
_cell.angle_alpha   90.00
_cell.angle_beta   90.00
_cell.angle_gamma   90.00
#
_symmetry.space_group_name_H-M   'P 1'
#
loop_
_entity.id
_entity.type
_entity.pdbx_description
1 polymer ?
#
loop_
_entity_poly.entity_id
_entity_poly.type
_entity_poly.pdbx_seq_one_letter_code
_entity_poly.pdbx_strand_id
1 'polypeptide(L)' 'MASERPWAYPTEQALGQGLADAEVELKRAEFGTNELDKDEGTPLWKLVLQQFDDLLVKILLGAAVLSFARRADSTA' A
#
# COMPACT_ATOMS: atom_id res chain seq x y z
N MET A 1 10.77 -12.52 -44.69
CA MET A 1 10.57 -12.81 -43.26
C MET A 1 10.39 -11.48 -42.56
N ALA A 2 9.14 -11.01 -42.44
CA ALA A 2 8.84 -9.66 -41.98
C ALA A 2 8.77 -9.62 -40.44
N SER A 3 9.69 -8.84 -39.87
CA SER A 3 9.70 -8.18 -38.55
C SER A 3 9.11 -8.93 -37.35
N GLU A 4 10.00 -9.41 -36.48
CA GLU A 4 9.73 -10.01 -35.16
C GLU A 4 9.33 -8.98 -34.06
N ARG A 5 8.96 -7.74 -34.42
CA ARG A 5 8.73 -6.65 -33.45
C ARG A 5 7.45 -5.89 -33.77
N PRO A 6 6.30 -6.33 -33.24
CA PRO A 6 5.01 -5.69 -33.53
C PRO A 6 4.89 -4.24 -33.04
N TRP A 7 5.74 -3.80 -32.11
CA TRP A 7 5.82 -2.40 -31.68
C TRP A 7 6.67 -1.49 -32.58
N ALA A 8 7.28 -2.03 -33.64
CA ALA A 8 8.11 -1.28 -34.59
C ALA A 8 7.36 -0.90 -35.88
N TYR A 9 6.05 -1.18 -35.98
CA TYR A 9 5.25 -0.80 -37.14
C TYR A 9 5.08 0.72 -37.24
N PRO A 10 5.05 1.28 -38.47
CA PRO A 10 4.63 2.66 -38.69
C PRO A 10 3.23 2.90 -38.10
N THR A 11 2.98 4.12 -37.60
CA THR A 11 1.73 4.49 -36.92
C THR A 11 0.49 4.17 -37.75
N GLU A 12 0.54 4.36 -39.06
CA GLU A 12 -0.53 4.04 -39.99
C GLU A 12 -0.90 2.55 -40.07
N GLN A 13 0.03 1.63 -39.79
CA GLN A 13 -0.25 0.18 -39.70
C GLN A 13 -0.63 -0.25 -38.29
N ALA A 14 -0.08 0.44 -37.28
CA ALA A 14 -0.38 0.15 -35.88
C ALA A 14 -1.76 0.69 -35.44
N LEU A 15 -2.22 1.79 -36.03
CA LEU A 15 -3.49 2.45 -35.71
C LEU A 15 -4.60 1.91 -36.60
N GLY A 16 -5.14 0.75 -36.23
CA GLY A 16 -6.45 0.28 -36.72
C GLY A 16 -7.61 1.05 -36.07
N GLN A 17 -8.85 0.68 -36.40
CA GLN A 17 -10.01 1.13 -35.61
C GLN A 17 -9.87 0.57 -34.18
N GLY A 18 -10.04 1.44 -33.18
CA GLY A 18 -9.99 1.05 -31.77
C GLY A 18 -11.13 0.10 -31.39
N LEU A 19 -11.13 -0.35 -30.13
CA LEU A 19 -12.21 -1.19 -29.61
C LEU A 19 -13.53 -0.43 -29.55
N ALA A 20 -14.63 -1.15 -29.78
CA ALA A 20 -15.96 -0.62 -29.52
C ALA A 20 -16.27 -0.57 -28.01
N ASP A 21 -17.12 0.35 -27.58
CA ASP A 21 -17.46 0.52 -26.16
C ASP A 21 -17.96 -0.77 -25.49
N ALA A 22 -18.73 -1.58 -26.23
CA ALA A 22 -19.21 -2.87 -25.74
C ALA A 22 -18.07 -3.87 -25.47
N GLU A 23 -17.02 -3.87 -26.29
CA GLU A 23 -15.84 -4.73 -26.09
C GLU A 23 -14.99 -4.25 -24.92
N VAL A 24 -14.94 -2.93 -24.70
CA VAL A 24 -14.25 -2.34 -23.55
C VAL A 24 -14.94 -2.77 -22.25
N GLU A 25 -16.27 -2.69 -22.18
CA GLU A 25 -17.02 -3.11 -20.98
C GLU A 25 -16.90 -4.61 -20.72
N LEU A 26 -16.93 -5.44 -21.76
CA LEU A 26 -16.77 -6.89 -21.64
C LEU A 26 -15.36 -7.23 -21.10
N LYS A 27 -14.33 -6.57 -21.62
CA LYS A 27 -12.95 -6.73 -21.14
C LYS A 27 -12.74 -6.19 -19.72
N ARG A 28 -13.39 -5.08 -19.34
CA ARG A 28 -13.35 -4.58 -17.95
C ARG A 28 -14.04 -5.53 -16.99
N ALA A 29 -15.11 -6.20 -17.41
CA ALA A 29 -15.77 -7.22 -16.60
C ALA A 29 -14.90 -8.47 -16.40
N GLU A 30 -14.11 -8.85 -17.42
CA GLU A 30 -13.25 -10.03 -17.37
C GLU A 30 -11.91 -9.78 -16.64
N PHE A 31 -11.23 -8.67 -16.95
CA PHE A 31 -9.87 -8.39 -16.48
C PHE A 31 -9.79 -7.34 -15.37
N GLY A 32 -10.90 -6.66 -15.08
CA GLY A 32 -10.91 -5.52 -14.17
C GLY A 32 -10.29 -4.27 -14.77
N THR A 33 -10.13 -3.25 -13.94
CA THR A 33 -9.46 -2.01 -14.31
C THR A 33 -7.95 -2.25 -14.37
N ASN A 34 -7.26 -1.68 -15.36
CA ASN A 34 -5.80 -1.71 -15.44
C ASN A 34 -5.20 -0.70 -14.43
N GLU A 35 -5.41 -0.96 -13.15
CA GLU A 35 -4.85 -0.21 -12.03
C GLU A 35 -3.96 -1.14 -11.22
N LEU A 36 -2.85 -0.60 -10.70
CA LEU A 36 -2.02 -1.32 -9.76
C LEU A 36 -2.70 -1.32 -8.41
N ASP A 37 -2.84 -2.50 -7.80
CA ASP A 37 -3.30 -2.63 -6.43
C ASP A 37 -2.43 -1.74 -5.54
N LYS A 38 -3.09 -0.84 -4.80
CA LYS A 38 -2.43 -0.03 -3.78
C LYS A 38 -2.45 -0.82 -2.49
N ASP A 39 -1.28 -1.01 -1.91
CA ASP A 39 -1.19 -1.53 -0.55
C ASP A 39 -2.02 -0.64 0.38
N GLU A 40 -2.80 -1.29 1.25
CA GLU A 40 -3.52 -0.58 2.32
C GLU A 40 -2.49 0.20 3.16
N GLY A 41 -2.54 1.52 3.07
CA GLY A 41 -1.57 2.38 3.74
C GLY A 41 -1.52 2.11 5.25
N THR A 42 -0.32 2.06 5.82
CA THR A 42 -0.16 1.91 7.26
C THR A 42 -0.77 3.13 7.97
N PRO A 43 -1.69 2.95 8.94
CA PRO A 43 -2.32 4.09 9.58
C PRO A 43 -1.33 4.85 10.47
N LEU A 44 -1.47 6.17 10.53
CA LEU A 44 -0.53 7.07 11.23
C LEU A 44 -0.30 6.70 12.71
N TRP A 45 -1.34 6.23 13.42
CA TRP A 45 -1.22 5.82 14.82
C TRP A 45 -0.26 4.64 15.00
N LYS A 46 -0.18 3.73 14.03
CA LYS A 46 0.71 2.58 14.07
C LYS A 46 2.17 3.00 13.89
N LEU A 47 2.41 4.02 13.06
CA LEU A 47 3.73 4.62 12.90
C LEU A 47 4.21 5.29 14.20
N VAL A 48 3.30 5.95 14.94
CA VAL A 48 3.62 6.55 16.24
C VAL A 48 3.97 5.47 17.27
N LEU A 49 3.19 4.39 17.37
CA LEU A 49 3.48 3.29 18.30
C LEU A 49 4.82 2.60 17.97
N GLN A 50 5.15 2.47 16.69
CA GLN A 50 6.42 1.88 16.26
C GLN A 50 7.64 2.67 16.78
N GLN A 51 7.52 3.98 17.05
CA GLN A 51 8.61 4.76 17.65
C GLN A 51 8.86 4.41 19.13
N PHE A 52 7.89 3.81 19.83
CA PHE A 52 8.03 3.39 21.23
C PHE A 52 8.56 1.96 21.39
N ASP A 53 8.82 1.25 20.28
CA ASP A 53 9.25 -0.15 20.31
C ASP A 53 10.73 -0.36 20.66
N ASP A 54 11.48 0.73 20.84
CA ASP A 54 12.87 0.72 21.29
C ASP A 54 13.03 0.13 22.71
N LEU A 55 14.10 -0.64 22.91
CA LEU A 55 14.38 -1.33 24.17
C LEU A 55 14.53 -0.36 25.35
N LEU A 56 15.20 0.77 25.15
CA LEU A 56 15.40 1.79 26.20
C LEU A 56 14.07 2.43 26.58
N VAL A 57 13.22 2.74 25.59
CA VAL A 57 11.88 3.32 25.82
C VAL A 57 11.00 2.35 26.61
N LYS A 58 11.06 1.04 26.30
CA LYS A 58 10.36 0.00 27.05
C LYS A 58 10.83 -0.10 28.51
N ILE A 59 12.13 0.01 28.76
CA ILE A 59 12.67 0.02 30.13
C ILE A 59 12.18 1.26 30.89
N LEU A 60 12.19 2.44 30.25
CA LEU A 60 11.70 3.68 30.86
C LEU A 60 10.20 3.61 31.18
N LEU A 61 9.39 3.07 30.26
CA LEU A 61 7.96 2.81 30.49
C LEU A 61 7.75 1.85 31.67
N GLY A 62 8.51 0.76 31.74
CA GLY A 62 8.48 -0.17 32.88
C GLY A 62 8.82 0.52 34.21
N ALA A 63 9.88 1.34 34.24
CA ALA A 63 10.25 2.11 35.42
C ALA A 63 9.17 3.14 35.82
N ALA A 64 8.54 3.79 34.85
CA ALA A 64 7.44 4.72 35.09
C ALA A 64 6.21 4.01 35.67
N VAL A 65 5.86 2.83 35.17
CA VAL A 65 4.77 1.99 35.71
C VAL A 65 5.07 1.59 37.16
N LEU A 66 6.29 1.12 37.45
CA LEU A 66 6.70 0.78 38.82
C LEU A 66 6.69 1.99 39.76
N SER A 67 7.15 3.15 39.28
CA SER A 67 7.13 4.42 40.02
C SER A 67 5.69 4.86 40.34
N PHE A 68 4.81 4.78 39.35
CA PHE A 68 3.40 5.12 39.52
C PHE A 68 2.69 4.15 40.47
N ALA A 69 2.90 2.84 40.32
CA ALA A 69 2.35 1.83 41.21
C ALA A 69 2.79 2.07 42.66
N ARG A 70 4.09 2.24 42.91
CA ARG A 70 4.62 2.54 44.25
C ARG A 70 4.05 3.86 44.80
N ARG A 71 3.87 4.88 43.95
CA ARG A 71 3.31 6.17 44.36
C ARG A 71 1.83 6.04 44.73
N ALA A 72 1.06 5.21 44.04
CA ALA A 72 -0.35 4.96 44.34
C ALA A 72 -0.54 4.30 45.71
N ASP A 73 0.31 3.32 46.06
CA ASP A 73 0.28 2.65 47.37
C ASP A 73 0.66 3.59 48.53
N SER A 74 1.48 4.61 48.27
CA SER A 74 1.90 5.61 49.26
C SER A 74 0.82 6.67 49.56
N THR A 75 -0.27 6.70 48.80
CA THR A 75 -1.36 7.69 48.94
C THR A 75 -2.67 7.10 49.48
N ALA A 76 -2.66 5.83 49.90
CA ALA A 76 -3.79 5.14 50.54
C ALA A 76 -3.60 5.03 52.06
#